data_AF-A0A392QVQ4-F1
#
_entry.id   AF-A0A392QVQ4-F1
#
_cell.length_a   1.000
_cell.length_b   1.000
_cell.length_c   1.000
_cell.angle_alpha   90.00
_cell.angle_beta   90.00
_cell.angle_gamma   90.00
#
_symmetry.space_group_name_H-M   'P 1'
#
loop_
_entity.id
_entity.type
_entity.pdbx_description
1 polymer ?
#
loop_
_entity_poly.entity_id
_entity_poly.type
_entity_poly.pdbx_seq_one_letter_code
_entity_poly.pdbx_strand_id
1 'polypeptide(L)'
;RVHINCCAKTVVFPKPEEDSPFMSGKEMSKSLSEHAEVFAMFASLKLESGNKMEELPVVCEFPDVFPGDVSDVPPERGGVCY
;
A
#
# COMPACT_ATOMS: atom_id res chain seq x y z
N ARG A 1 7.41 16.52 -10.03
CA ARG A 1 6.90 17.92 -10.00
C ARG A 1 5.64 17.98 -10.86
N VAL A 2 4.56 18.63 -10.45
CA VAL A 2 3.31 18.73 -11.25
C VAL A 2 3.16 20.17 -11.74
N HIS A 3 2.69 20.37 -12.97
CA HIS A 3 2.42 21.71 -13.53
C HIS A 3 0.93 22.02 -13.42
N ILE A 4 0.59 23.09 -12.70
CA ILE A 4 -0.78 23.59 -12.55
C ILE A 4 -0.89 24.93 -13.29
N ASN A 5 -1.82 25.00 -14.25
CA ASN A 5 -2.14 26.23 -14.97
C ASN A 5 -3.51 26.75 -14.49
N CYS A 6 -3.49 27.78 -13.64
CA CYS A 6 -4.71 28.37 -13.07
C CYS A 6 -5.58 29.07 -14.14
N CYS A 7 -4.96 29.67 -15.15
CA CYS A 7 -5.69 30.38 -16.21
C CYS A 7 -6.46 29.40 -17.11
N ALA A 8 -5.84 28.25 -17.43
CA ALA A 8 -6.46 27.21 -18.24
C ALA A 8 -7.26 26.19 -17.41
N LYS A 9 -7.19 26.26 -16.07
CA LYS A 9 -7.74 25.27 -15.12
C LYS A 9 -7.29 23.83 -15.43
N THR A 10 -6.01 23.67 -15.80
CA THR A 10 -5.43 22.36 -16.14
C THR A 10 -4.31 21.95 -15.19
N VAL A 11 -4.17 20.64 -15.03
CA VAL A 11 -3.09 20.00 -14.27
C VAL A 11 -2.38 19.01 -15.18
N VAL A 12 -1.08 19.16 -15.33
CA VAL A 12 -0.23 18.32 -16.19
C VAL A 12 0.80 17.61 -15.32
N PHE A 13 0.75 16.28 -15.36
CA PHE A 13 1.76 15.42 -14.77
C PHE A 13 2.87 15.20 -15.81
N PRO A 14 4.13 15.57 -15.53
CA PRO A 14 5.23 15.21 -16.40
C PRO A 14 5.29 13.70 -16.57
N LYS A 15 5.63 13.25 -17.78
CA LYS A 15 5.93 11.86 -17.99
C LYS A 15 7.07 11.45 -17.05
N PRO A 16 6.98 10.28 -16.40
CA PRO A 16 8.14 9.72 -15.74
C PRO A 16 9.26 9.57 -16.79
N GLU A 17 10.49 9.84 -16.38
CA GLU A 17 11.66 9.51 -17.19
C GLU A 17 11.63 7.98 -17.40
N GLU A 18 11.68 7.51 -18.65
CA GLU A 18 11.44 6.10 -19.02
C GLU A 18 12.53 5.14 -18.51
N ASP A 19 13.47 5.61 -17.68
CA ASP A 19 14.65 4.89 -17.21
C ASP A 19 14.54 4.35 -15.79
N SER A 20 13.38 4.50 -15.15
CA SER A 20 13.10 3.73 -13.94
C SER A 20 12.89 2.25 -14.30
N PRO A 21 13.59 1.29 -13.67
CA PRO A 21 13.32 -0.13 -13.83
C PRO A 21 11.99 -0.47 -13.16
N PHE A 22 10.88 -0.03 -13.77
CA PHE A 22 9.55 -0.49 -13.40
C PHE A 22 9.45 -1.93 -13.90
N MET A 23 9.41 -2.86 -12.95
CA MET A 23 8.94 -4.20 -13.25
C MET A 23 7.59 -4.08 -13.93
N SER A 24 7.47 -4.69 -15.11
CA SER A 24 6.18 -4.72 -15.80
C SER A 24 5.16 -5.42 -14.92
N GLY A 25 3.86 -5.14 -15.10
CA GLY A 25 2.81 -5.83 -14.32
C GLY A 25 2.90 -7.37 -14.42
N LYS A 26 3.43 -7.89 -15.55
CA LYS A 26 3.72 -9.31 -15.75
C LYS A 26 4.87 -9.79 -14.87
N GLU A 27 5.97 -9.05 -14.81
CA GLU A 27 7.11 -9.38 -13.94
C GLU A 27 6.75 -9.27 -12.47
N MET A 28 5.95 -8.26 -12.09
CA MET A 28 5.41 -8.12 -10.75
C MET A 28 4.51 -9.30 -10.38
N SER A 29 3.63 -9.77 -11.29
CA SER A 29 2.80 -10.96 -11.03
C SER A 29 3.64 -12.24 -10.88
N LYS A 30 4.74 -12.36 -11.63
CA LYS A 30 5.63 -13.50 -11.57
C LYS A 30 6.41 -13.54 -10.25
N SER A 31 6.97 -12.40 -9.81
CA SER A 31 7.67 -12.32 -8.52
C SER A 31 6.72 -12.51 -7.33
N LEU A 32 5.49 -11.98 -7.39
CA LEU A 32 4.47 -12.29 -6.38
C LEU A 32 4.12 -13.78 -6.35
N SER A 33 3.99 -14.43 -7.52
CA SER A 33 3.66 -15.87 -7.57
C SER A 33 4.76 -16.75 -7.00
N GLU A 34 6.03 -16.42 -7.26
CA GLU A 34 7.18 -17.15 -6.71
C GLU A 34 7.25 -17.00 -5.19
N HIS A 35 6.98 -15.79 -4.67
CA HIS A 35 6.95 -15.55 -3.24
C HIS A 35 5.74 -16.19 -2.54
N ALA A 36 4.59 -16.29 -3.23
CA ALA A 36 3.40 -16.94 -2.71
C ALA A 36 3.59 -18.45 -2.50
N GLU A 37 4.34 -19.11 -3.38
CA GLU A 37 4.65 -20.54 -3.27
C GLU A 37 5.52 -20.83 -2.03
N VAL A 38 6.54 -19.99 -1.78
CA VAL A 38 7.40 -20.08 -0.59
C VAL A 38 6.59 -19.86 0.70
N PHE A 39 5.69 -18.87 0.70
CA PHE A 39 4.79 -18.63 1.83
C PHE A 39 3.82 -19.81 2.07
N ALA A 40 3.29 -20.40 1.01
CA ALA A 40 2.40 -21.56 1.11
C ALA A 40 3.13 -22.80 1.66
N MET A 41 4.38 -23.05 1.24
CA MET A 41 5.23 -24.09 1.81
C MET A 41 5.51 -23.84 3.29
N PHE A 42 5.87 -22.61 3.68
CA PHE A 42 6.13 -22.26 5.08
C PHE A 42 4.88 -22.42 5.95
N ALA A 43 3.72 -21.97 5.47
CA ALA A 43 2.43 -22.17 6.14
C ALA A 43 2.09 -23.66 6.29
N SER A 44 2.35 -24.47 5.27
CA SER A 44 2.12 -25.93 5.30
C SER A 44 3.03 -26.62 6.32
N LEU A 45 4.32 -26.26 6.36
CA LEU A 45 5.28 -26.76 7.35
C LEU A 45 4.90 -26.34 8.79
N LYS A 46 4.41 -25.11 8.98
CA LYS A 46 3.89 -24.64 10.27
C LYS A 46 2.60 -25.36 10.69
N LEU A 47 1.73 -25.69 9.74
CA LEU A 47 0.50 -26.44 9.97
C LEU A 47 0.77 -27.91 10.32
N GLU A 48 1.71 -28.55 9.61
CA GLU A 48 2.09 -29.95 9.85
C GLU A 48 2.80 -30.13 11.21
N SER A 49 3.52 -29.10 11.67
CA SER A 49 4.22 -29.13 12.98
C SER A 49 3.32 -28.89 14.20
N GLY A 50 1.99 -28.80 14.03
CA GLY A 50 1.03 -28.72 15.14
C GLY A 50 1.15 -27.44 15.97
N ASN A 51 1.81 -26.41 15.44
CA ASN A 51 1.94 -25.13 16.12
C ASN A 51 0.62 -24.39 15.99
N LYS A 52 -0.06 -24.16 17.12
CA LYS A 52 -1.31 -23.39 17.18
C LYS A 52 -1.14 -22.08 16.42
N MET A 53 -2.09 -21.81 15.53
CA MET A 53 -2.21 -20.69 14.60
C MET A 53 -2.39 -19.33 15.31
N GLU A 54 -1.58 -19.03 16.32
CA GLU A 54 -1.81 -17.90 17.25
C GLU A 54 -0.84 -16.74 17.10
N GLU A 55 0.08 -16.77 16.13
CA GLU A 55 1.02 -15.66 15.95
C GLU A 55 1.40 -15.48 14.47
N LEU A 56 0.46 -14.95 13.67
CA LEU A 56 0.82 -14.22 12.46
C LEU A 56 1.34 -12.85 12.92
N PRO A 57 2.65 -12.57 12.87
CA PRO A 57 3.22 -11.33 13.42
C PRO A 57 2.62 -10.06 12.80
N VAL A 58 2.11 -10.16 11.57
CA VAL A 58 1.42 -9.05 10.87
C VAL A 58 0.14 -8.59 11.60
N VAL A 59 -0.53 -9.48 12.34
CA VAL A 59 -1.82 -9.18 12.97
C VAL A 59 -1.67 -8.57 14.36
N CYS A 60 -0.46 -8.59 14.94
CA CYS A 60 -0.18 -8.04 16.27
C CYS A 60 0.68 -6.77 16.26
N GLU A 61 1.27 -6.39 15.12
CA GLU A 61 2.18 -5.22 15.08
C GLU A 61 1.47 -3.87 15.11
N PHE A 62 0.14 -3.82 14.90
CA PHE A 62 -0.58 -2.56 14.70
C PHE A 62 -1.95 -2.45 15.39
N PRO A 63 -2.12 -2.84 16.67
CA PRO A 63 -3.35 -2.56 17.41
C PRO A 63 -3.58 -1.05 17.65
N ASP A 64 -2.54 -0.22 17.56
CA ASP A 64 -2.57 1.23 17.79
C ASP A 64 -2.79 2.08 16.52
N VAL A 65 -2.85 1.48 15.32
CA VAL A 65 -2.96 2.27 14.06
C VAL A 65 -4.34 2.85 13.84
N PHE A 66 -5.33 2.31 14.54
CA PHE A 66 -6.66 2.91 14.63
C PHE A 66 -7.01 3.06 16.11
N PRO A 67 -6.60 4.16 16.77
CA PRO A 67 -7.23 4.51 18.02
C PRO A 67 -8.73 4.63 17.75
N GLY A 68 -9.58 4.09 18.63
CA GLY A 68 -11.05 4.14 18.48
C GLY A 68 -11.66 5.55 18.42
N ASP A 69 -10.82 6.58 18.41
CA ASP A 69 -11.14 8.00 18.43
C ASP A 69 -10.76 8.73 17.12
N VAL A 70 -10.55 8.03 16.00
CA VAL A 70 -10.49 8.70 14.68
C VAL A 70 -11.92 9.10 14.28
N SER A 71 -12.28 10.37 14.42
CA SER A 71 -13.53 10.87 13.86
C SER A 71 -13.44 10.74 12.33
N ASP A 72 -14.40 10.06 11.70
CA ASP A 72 -14.54 9.91 10.24
C ASP A 72 -14.67 11.24 9.47
N VAL A 73 -14.66 12.36 10.19
CA VAL A 73 -14.85 13.70 9.63
C VAL A 73 -13.48 14.34 9.39
N PRO A 74 -13.12 14.66 8.13
CA PRO A 74 -11.93 15.46 7.86
C PRO A 74 -12.07 16.85 8.52
N PRO A 75 -10.97 17.45 9.03
CA PRO A 75 -11.00 18.74 9.71
C PRO A 75 -11.63 19.84 8.84
N GLU A 76 -12.36 20.77 9.46
CA GLU A 76 -12.95 21.92 8.75
C GLU A 76 -11.87 22.69 7.98
N ARG A 77 -11.96 22.68 6.64
CA ARG A 77 -11.11 23.49 5.78
C ARG A 77 -11.65 24.91 5.83
N GLY A 78 -11.09 25.72 6.74
CA GLY A 78 -11.43 27.13 6.88
C GLY A 78 -11.39 27.85 5.53
N GLY A 79 -12.54 28.36 5.11
CA GLY A 79 -12.64 29.22 3.94
C GLY A 79 -12.30 30.64 4.31
N VAL A 80 -11.34 31.24 3.60
CA VAL A 80 -11.37 32.69 3.38
C VAL A 80 -10.87 32.93 1.96
N CYS A 81 -11.80 33.33 1.09
CA CYS A 81 -11.48 33.95 -0.19
C CYS A 81 -11.15 35.41 0.09
N TYR A 82 -9.94 35.84 -0.27
CA TYR A 82 -9.63 37.23 -0.63
C TYR A 82 -9.13 37.24 -2.07
#